data_AF-A0AAN0NGI7-F1
#
_entry.id   AF-A0AAN0NGI7-F1
#
_cell.length_a   1.000
_cell.length_b   1.000
_cell.length_c   1.000
_cell.angle_alpha   90.00
_cell.angle_beta   90.00
_cell.angle_gamma   90.00
#
_symmetry.space_group_name_H-M   'P 1'
#
loop_
_entity.id
_entity.type
_entity.pdbx_description
1 polymer ?
#
loop_
_entity_poly.entity_id
_entity_poly.type
_entity_poly.pdbx_seq_one_letter_code
_entity_poly.pdbx_strand_id
1 'polypeptide(L)'
;MSPPRTTTTHPMAQKPKLSTNEIALRRLLKAAPQDLWLDTLRRTRGAEHCYLVYWMLNQPECDFAVAAHAFYRCNPTDYLDNPRPLPTRPGTHDIFALIMRNWETGSFRTHRLKVDQVDADPRIISRIRQKMMVYPKGTLPFTIPEAFLEPAGGSPVKVPSHLQPNEIRHIWSLFSELGLKVHAAPPGFARKIAQVRWFLERLRQGARQA
;
A
#
# COMPACT_ATOMS: atom_id res chain seq x y z
N MET A 1 4.69 -6.71 -53.76
CA MET A 1 5.36 -6.91 -52.46
C MET A 1 5.43 -5.56 -51.76
N SER A 2 4.59 -5.34 -50.76
CA SER A 2 4.61 -4.12 -49.95
C SER A 2 5.49 -4.36 -48.71
N PRO A 3 6.34 -3.41 -48.30
CA PRO A 3 7.21 -3.61 -47.14
C PRO A 3 6.39 -3.56 -45.84
N PRO A 4 6.81 -4.28 -44.78
CA PRO A 4 6.12 -4.27 -43.51
C PRO A 4 6.37 -2.94 -42.79
N ARG A 5 5.28 -2.26 -42.40
CA ARG A 5 5.33 -1.09 -41.51
C ARG A 5 5.67 -1.55 -40.09
N THR A 6 6.90 -1.29 -39.65
CA THR A 6 7.27 -1.32 -38.24
C THR A 6 6.89 -0.03 -37.52
N THR A 7 6.79 -0.15 -36.20
CA THR A 7 6.67 0.88 -35.16
C THR A 7 5.29 1.51 -34.94
N THR A 8 4.40 0.75 -34.30
CA THR A 8 3.46 1.33 -33.34
C THR A 8 4.25 1.68 -32.08
N THR A 9 4.83 2.88 -32.04
CA THR A 9 5.28 3.50 -30.81
C THR A 9 4.04 3.78 -29.96
N HIS A 10 3.82 2.98 -28.92
CA HIS A 10 2.88 3.36 -27.87
C HIS A 10 3.33 4.72 -27.32
N PRO A 11 2.48 5.77 -27.38
CA PRO A 11 2.84 7.06 -26.80
C PRO A 11 3.11 6.83 -25.32
N MET A 12 4.32 7.19 -24.88
CA MET A 12 4.67 7.21 -23.46
C MET A 12 3.64 8.11 -22.77
N ALA A 13 2.69 7.50 -22.06
CA ALA A 13 1.71 8.23 -21.28
C ALA A 13 2.46 9.22 -20.39
N GLN A 14 2.22 10.51 -20.61
CA GLN A 14 2.87 11.57 -19.86
C GLN A 14 2.62 11.31 -18.37
N LYS A 15 3.70 11.24 -17.57
CA LYS A 15 3.57 11.09 -16.12
C LYS A 15 2.68 12.24 -15.61
N PRO A 16 1.55 11.96 -14.94
CA PRO A 16 0.70 13.01 -14.43
C PRO A 16 1.50 13.90 -13.48
N LYS A 17 1.38 15.22 -13.64
CA LYS A 17 2.05 16.19 -12.78
C LYS A 17 1.54 15.98 -11.35
N LEU A 18 2.47 15.79 -10.40
CA LEU A 18 2.15 15.63 -8.98
C LEU A 18 1.34 16.83 -8.49
N SER A 19 0.23 16.56 -7.79
CA SER A 19 -0.56 17.61 -7.16
C SER A 19 0.19 18.23 -5.98
N THR A 20 -0.13 19.48 -5.63
CA THR A 20 0.44 20.15 -4.46
C THR A 20 0.23 19.33 -3.17
N ASN A 21 -0.94 18.70 -3.04
CA ASN A 21 -1.26 17.85 -1.92
C ASN A 21 -0.41 16.58 -1.89
N GLU A 22 -0.17 15.95 -3.04
CA GLU A 22 0.71 14.77 -3.08
C GLU A 22 2.14 15.15 -2.70
N ILE A 23 2.64 16.31 -3.15
CA ILE A 23 3.93 16.85 -2.74
C ILE A 23 3.97 17.08 -1.23
N ALA A 24 2.92 17.67 -0.65
CA ALA A 24 2.81 17.92 0.78
C ALA A 24 2.80 16.60 1.59
N LEU A 25 2.06 15.58 1.13
CA LEU A 25 2.04 14.26 1.78
C LEU A 25 3.40 13.59 1.74
N ARG A 26 4.10 13.61 0.58
CA ARG A 26 5.44 13.04 0.47
C ARG A 26 6.43 13.73 1.40
N ARG A 27 6.34 15.06 1.54
CA ARG A 27 7.15 15.84 2.50
C ARG A 27 6.83 15.48 3.95
N LEU A 28 5.55 15.34 4.29
CA LEU A 28 5.11 14.88 5.61
C LEU A 28 5.69 13.51 5.93
N LEU A 29 5.54 12.55 5.02
CA LEU A 29 6.05 11.19 5.19
C LEU A 29 7.58 11.17 5.35
N LYS A 30 8.31 11.92 4.52
CA LYS A 30 9.78 12.03 4.63
C LYS A 30 10.28 12.49 6.00
N ALA A 31 9.50 13.33 6.69
CA ALA A 31 9.84 13.82 8.03
C ALA A 31 9.23 12.98 9.16
N ALA A 32 8.38 12.00 8.85
CA ALA A 32 7.61 11.23 9.82
C ALA A 32 8.25 9.86 10.12
N PRO A 33 7.92 9.24 11.27
CA PRO A 33 8.28 7.85 11.54
C PRO A 33 7.61 6.90 10.54
N GLN A 34 8.23 5.73 10.33
CA GLN A 34 7.73 4.68 9.44
C GLN A 34 6.32 4.19 9.83
N ASP A 35 5.91 4.34 11.09
CA ASP A 35 4.55 4.11 11.55
C ASP A 35 3.51 4.85 10.72
N LEU A 36 3.75 6.13 10.40
CA LEU A 36 2.84 6.91 9.57
C LEU A 36 2.86 6.43 8.11
N TRP A 37 3.98 5.88 7.64
CA TRP A 37 4.08 5.32 6.29
C TRP A 37 3.16 4.10 6.18
N LEU A 38 3.28 3.16 7.10
CA LEU A 38 2.45 1.96 7.10
C LEU A 38 0.97 2.31 7.30
N ASP A 39 0.64 3.23 8.23
CA ASP A 39 -0.74 3.73 8.38
C ASP A 39 -1.28 4.39 7.10
N THR A 40 -0.45 5.18 6.40
CA THR A 40 -0.82 5.80 5.12
C THR A 40 -1.08 4.75 4.06
N LEU A 41 -0.20 3.76 3.93
CA LEU A 41 -0.34 2.68 2.96
C LEU A 41 -1.63 1.86 3.20
N ARG A 42 -1.94 1.54 4.47
CA ARG A 42 -3.19 0.88 4.88
C ARG A 42 -4.45 1.65 4.49
N ARG A 43 -4.35 2.96 4.26
CA ARG A 43 -5.47 3.84 3.86
C ARG A 43 -5.61 4.02 2.35
N THR A 44 -4.63 3.57 1.56
CA THR A 44 -4.68 3.68 0.09
C THR A 44 -5.79 2.83 -0.52
N ARG A 45 -6.33 3.27 -1.66
CA ARG A 45 -7.38 2.58 -2.43
C ARG A 45 -6.86 2.16 -3.80
N GLY A 46 -6.88 0.84 -4.05
CA GLY A 46 -6.62 0.24 -5.36
C GLY A 46 -5.49 0.87 -6.17
N ALA A 47 -5.74 1.03 -7.48
CA ALA A 47 -4.78 1.56 -8.43
C ALA A 47 -4.58 3.09 -8.35
N GLU A 48 -5.52 3.83 -7.73
CA GLU A 48 -5.48 5.30 -7.62
C GLU A 48 -4.22 5.80 -6.91
N HIS A 49 -3.69 4.98 -6.00
CA HIS A 49 -2.56 5.36 -5.15
C HIS A 49 -1.25 4.67 -5.57
N CYS A 50 -1.21 3.96 -6.70
CA CYS A 50 -0.02 3.26 -7.18
C CYS A 50 1.20 4.18 -7.28
N TYR A 51 1.04 5.45 -7.65
CA TYR A 51 2.13 6.43 -7.70
C TYR A 51 2.73 6.73 -6.32
N LEU A 52 1.89 6.85 -5.29
CA LEU A 52 2.34 7.07 -3.91
C LEU A 52 3.04 5.82 -3.38
N VAL A 53 2.44 4.63 -3.56
CA VAL A 53 3.03 3.36 -3.13
C VAL A 53 4.38 3.12 -3.81
N TYR A 54 4.44 3.32 -5.13
CA TYR A 54 5.68 3.26 -5.90
C TYR A 54 6.75 4.21 -5.35
N TRP A 55 6.37 5.44 -5.01
CA TRP A 55 7.31 6.39 -4.42
C TRP A 55 7.81 5.90 -3.05
N MET A 56 6.92 5.45 -2.17
CA MET A 56 7.28 4.96 -0.83
C MET A 56 8.26 3.78 -0.91
N LEU A 57 8.00 2.80 -1.78
CA LEU A 57 8.84 1.61 -1.96
C LEU A 57 10.24 1.91 -2.52
N ASN A 58 10.43 3.07 -3.15
CA ASN A 58 11.72 3.53 -3.67
C ASN A 58 12.51 4.40 -2.68
N GLN A 59 12.00 4.62 -1.47
CA GLN A 59 12.73 5.38 -0.46
C GLN A 59 13.69 4.46 0.30
N PRO A 60 14.94 4.88 0.55
CA PRO A 60 15.93 4.05 1.25
C PRO A 60 15.52 3.73 2.70
N GLU A 61 14.74 4.60 3.33
CA GLU A 61 14.22 4.41 4.68
C GLU A 61 12.97 3.52 4.77
N CYS A 62 12.46 3.01 3.63
CA CYS A 62 11.23 2.23 3.58
C CYS A 62 11.38 0.93 4.39
N ASP A 63 10.55 0.79 5.43
CA ASP A 63 10.55 -0.39 6.30
C ASP A 63 9.97 -1.63 5.61
N PHE A 64 10.47 -2.79 6.00
CA PHE A 64 10.00 -4.08 5.51
C PHE A 64 8.48 -4.23 5.66
N ALA A 65 7.87 -3.75 6.75
CA ALA A 65 6.42 -3.89 6.91
C ALA A 65 5.61 -3.10 5.87
N VAL A 66 6.13 -1.96 5.41
CA VAL A 66 5.53 -1.19 4.30
C VAL A 66 5.61 -1.99 3.00
N ALA A 67 6.78 -2.59 2.72
CA ALA A 67 6.96 -3.46 1.56
C ALA A 67 6.08 -4.71 1.62
N ALA A 68 5.98 -5.36 2.78
CA ALA A 68 5.14 -6.53 3.00
C ALA A 68 3.67 -6.21 2.74
N HIS A 69 3.14 -5.12 3.32
CA HIS A 69 1.77 -4.69 3.06
C HIS A 69 1.50 -4.46 1.56
N ALA A 70 2.42 -3.77 0.86
CA ALA A 70 2.29 -3.54 -0.57
C ALA A 70 2.35 -4.85 -1.39
N PHE A 71 3.21 -5.79 -0.98
CA PHE A 71 3.35 -7.11 -1.58
C PHE A 71 2.04 -7.89 -1.52
N TYR A 72 1.40 -8.02 -0.36
CA TYR A 72 0.16 -8.79 -0.30
C TYR A 72 -1.03 -8.10 -0.99
N ARG A 73 -0.99 -6.76 -1.10
CA ARG A 73 -2.02 -6.00 -1.85
C ARG A 73 -1.93 -6.12 -3.36
N CYS A 74 -0.77 -6.48 -3.92
CA CYS A 74 -0.64 -6.70 -5.36
C CYS A 74 -1.05 -8.11 -5.84
N ASN A 75 -1.70 -8.88 -4.96
CA ASN A 75 -2.16 -10.24 -5.21
C ASN A 75 -1.06 -11.17 -5.74
N PRO A 76 -0.04 -11.49 -4.91
CA PRO A 76 1.13 -12.26 -5.33
C PRO A 76 0.79 -13.68 -5.81
N THR A 77 -0.40 -14.21 -5.48
CA THR A 77 -0.84 -15.51 -5.99
C THR A 77 -1.11 -15.50 -7.49
N ASP A 78 -1.52 -14.35 -8.07
CA ASP A 78 -1.75 -14.25 -9.52
C ASP A 78 -0.44 -14.43 -10.31
N TYR A 79 0.68 -13.98 -9.75
CA TYR A 79 2.02 -14.16 -10.33
C TYR A 79 2.50 -15.61 -10.24
N LEU A 80 2.05 -16.35 -9.22
CA LEU A 80 2.31 -17.79 -9.11
C LEU A 80 1.41 -18.59 -10.05
N ASP A 81 0.16 -18.18 -10.24
CA ASP A 81 -0.77 -18.85 -11.17
C ASP A 81 -0.41 -18.64 -12.63
N ASN A 82 0.18 -17.48 -12.95
CA ASN A 82 0.60 -17.15 -14.30
C ASN A 82 2.06 -16.64 -14.29
N PRO A 83 3.05 -17.53 -14.09
CA PRO A 83 4.44 -17.13 -13.99
C PRO A 83 4.92 -16.46 -15.28
N ARG A 84 5.45 -15.24 -15.15
CA ARG A 84 6.03 -14.48 -16.25
C ARG A 84 7.27 -13.72 -15.79
N PRO A 85 8.26 -13.50 -16.68
CA PRO A 85 9.40 -12.65 -16.37
C PRO A 85 8.96 -11.27 -15.88
N LEU A 86 9.63 -10.79 -14.83
CA LEU A 86 9.37 -9.46 -14.29
C LEU A 86 10.00 -8.38 -15.18
N PRO A 87 9.34 -7.22 -15.35
CA PRO A 87 9.91 -6.14 -16.15
C PRO A 87 11.23 -5.65 -15.56
N THR A 88 12.25 -5.49 -16.43
CA THR A 88 13.56 -4.96 -16.04
C THR A 88 13.49 -3.52 -15.56
N ARG A 89 12.41 -2.78 -15.81
CA ARG A 89 12.17 -1.43 -15.30
C ARG A 89 10.71 -1.33 -14.84
N PRO A 90 10.40 -1.75 -13.59
CA PRO A 90 9.04 -1.72 -13.07
C PRO A 90 8.46 -0.30 -13.12
N GLY A 91 7.30 -0.16 -13.73
CA GLY A 91 6.51 1.06 -13.71
C GLY A 91 5.74 1.24 -12.40
N THR A 92 4.93 2.28 -12.33
CA THR A 92 4.14 2.64 -11.13
C THR A 92 3.07 1.61 -10.77
N HIS A 93 2.62 0.82 -11.76
CA HIS A 93 1.62 -0.24 -11.56
C HIS A 93 2.26 -1.63 -11.37
N ASP A 94 3.57 -1.77 -11.58
CA ASP A 94 4.30 -3.04 -11.45
C ASP A 94 4.81 -3.26 -10.02
N ILE A 95 3.95 -3.03 -9.02
CA ILE A 95 4.35 -3.00 -7.60
C ILE A 95 5.00 -4.32 -7.15
N PHE A 96 4.48 -5.48 -7.58
CA PHE A 96 5.10 -6.77 -7.30
C PHE A 96 6.56 -6.80 -7.80
N ALA A 97 6.78 -6.45 -9.07
CA ALA A 97 8.09 -6.48 -9.69
C ALA A 97 9.05 -5.48 -9.06
N LEU A 98 8.54 -4.30 -8.66
CA LEU A 98 9.30 -3.30 -7.91
C LEU A 98 9.80 -3.87 -6.59
N ILE A 99 8.94 -4.53 -5.82
CA ILE A 99 9.30 -5.08 -4.51
C ILE A 99 10.37 -6.18 -4.66
N MET A 100 10.17 -7.12 -5.59
CA MET A 100 11.15 -8.19 -5.83
C MET A 100 12.52 -7.61 -6.18
N ARG A 101 12.55 -6.64 -7.10
CA ARG A 101 13.80 -6.00 -7.50
C ARG A 101 14.44 -5.19 -6.37
N ASN A 102 13.67 -4.40 -5.64
CA ASN A 102 14.20 -3.60 -4.54
C ASN A 102 14.76 -4.49 -3.44
N TRP A 103 14.15 -5.65 -3.20
CA TRP A 103 14.69 -6.66 -2.30
C TRP A 103 16.05 -7.21 -2.80
N GLU A 104 16.13 -7.60 -4.06
CA GLU A 104 17.38 -8.11 -4.68
C GLU A 104 18.52 -7.09 -4.61
N THR A 105 18.22 -5.79 -4.77
CA THR A 105 19.21 -4.70 -4.65
C THR A 105 19.49 -4.29 -3.21
N GLY A 106 18.86 -4.95 -2.23
CA GLY A 106 19.15 -4.77 -0.82
C GLY A 106 18.40 -3.65 -0.13
N SER A 107 17.21 -3.30 -0.60
CA SER A 107 16.26 -2.42 0.09
C SER A 107 15.56 -3.14 1.25
N PHE A 108 14.73 -2.41 2.01
CA PHE A 108 13.89 -2.94 3.09
C PHE A 108 14.66 -3.56 4.27
N ARG A 109 15.86 -3.04 4.56
CA ARG A 109 16.73 -3.58 5.62
C ARG A 109 16.24 -3.32 7.04
N THR A 110 15.33 -2.36 7.23
CA THR A 110 14.76 -2.08 8.53
C THR A 110 13.50 -2.91 8.74
N HIS A 111 13.45 -3.63 9.86
CA HIS A 111 12.33 -4.45 10.30
C HIS A 111 11.81 -3.92 11.65
N ARG A 112 11.60 -2.60 11.74
CA ARG A 112 11.21 -1.93 13.00
C ARG A 112 9.74 -2.12 13.31
N LEU A 113 8.92 -2.26 12.27
CA LEU A 113 7.48 -2.43 12.39
C LEU A 113 7.10 -3.89 12.29
N LYS A 114 6.13 -4.28 13.11
CA LYS A 114 5.49 -5.58 13.01
C LYS A 114 4.57 -5.62 11.80
N VAL A 115 4.67 -6.71 11.03
CA VAL A 115 3.70 -7.05 9.99
C VAL A 115 2.49 -7.68 10.68
N ASP A 116 1.37 -6.94 10.73
CA ASP A 116 0.14 -7.45 11.32
C ASP A 116 -0.69 -8.22 10.28
N GLN A 117 -1.73 -8.92 10.74
CA GLN A 117 -2.64 -9.67 9.86
C GLN A 117 -3.33 -8.80 8.80
N VAL A 118 -3.51 -7.49 9.08
CA VAL A 118 -4.05 -6.53 8.11
C VAL A 118 -3.06 -6.22 6.97
N ASP A 119 -1.77 -6.45 7.19
CA ASP A 119 -0.71 -6.25 6.21
C ASP A 119 -0.42 -7.53 5.43
N ALA A 120 -0.52 -8.67 6.11
CA ALA A 120 -0.25 -9.98 5.57
C ALA A 120 -1.28 -11.00 6.12
N ASP A 121 -2.36 -11.22 5.37
CA ASP A 121 -3.39 -12.19 5.77
C ASP A 121 -2.78 -13.61 5.82
N PRO A 122 -2.81 -14.30 6.98
CA PRO A 122 -2.26 -15.65 7.11
C PRO A 122 -2.80 -16.65 6.07
N ARG A 123 -4.05 -16.47 5.61
CA ARG A 123 -4.65 -17.31 4.55
C ARG A 123 -3.97 -17.09 3.20
N ILE A 124 -3.65 -15.84 2.88
CA ILE A 124 -2.92 -15.50 1.64
C ILE A 124 -1.49 -16.05 1.75
N ILE A 125 -0.82 -15.88 2.89
CA ILE A 125 0.52 -16.46 3.13
C ILE A 125 0.50 -17.98 2.91
N SER A 126 -0.43 -18.69 3.55
CA SER A 126 -0.56 -20.14 3.39
C SER A 126 -0.79 -20.54 1.94
N ARG A 127 -1.62 -19.78 1.19
CA ARG A 127 -1.88 -20.03 -0.23
C ARG A 127 -0.64 -19.83 -1.09
N ILE A 128 0.16 -18.78 -0.84
CA ILE A 128 1.43 -18.55 -1.52
C ILE A 128 2.38 -19.73 -1.26
N ARG A 129 2.57 -20.11 0.01
CA ARG A 129 3.44 -21.24 0.39
C ARG A 129 3.03 -22.53 -0.31
N GLN A 130 1.73 -22.85 -0.31
CA GLN A 130 1.20 -24.03 -1.00
C GLN A 130 1.48 -23.99 -2.51
N LYS A 131 1.25 -22.85 -3.19
CA LYS A 131 1.54 -22.71 -4.62
C LYS A 131 3.03 -22.87 -4.89
N MET A 132 3.89 -22.31 -4.04
CA MET A 132 5.34 -22.45 -4.17
C MET A 132 5.83 -23.90 -4.02
N MET A 133 5.14 -24.75 -3.26
CA MET A 133 5.49 -26.18 -3.14
C MET A 133 5.32 -26.96 -4.45
N VAL A 134 4.47 -26.49 -5.37
CA VAL A 134 4.26 -27.13 -6.68
C VAL A 134 5.42 -26.86 -7.64
N TYR A 135 6.16 -25.78 -7.41
CA TYR A 135 7.26 -25.36 -8.28
C TYR A 135 8.60 -25.88 -7.74
N PRO A 136 9.35 -26.70 -8.50
CA PRO A 136 10.73 -27.01 -8.16
C PRO A 136 11.57 -25.73 -8.05
N LYS A 137 12.62 -25.76 -7.21
CA LYS A 137 13.51 -24.59 -7.06
C LYS A 137 14.08 -24.17 -8.42
N GLY A 138 13.95 -22.88 -8.74
CA GLY A 138 14.49 -22.29 -9.97
C GLY A 138 13.57 -22.37 -11.20
N THR A 139 12.36 -22.92 -11.10
CA THR A 139 11.43 -22.95 -12.24
C THR A 139 10.63 -21.67 -12.42
N LEU A 140 10.46 -20.88 -11.36
CA LEU A 140 9.79 -19.59 -11.45
C LEU A 140 10.75 -18.53 -12.03
N PRO A 141 10.26 -17.62 -12.89
CA PRO A 141 11.09 -16.55 -13.47
C PRO A 141 11.36 -15.40 -12.48
N PHE A 142 11.07 -15.60 -11.20
CA PHE A 142 11.31 -14.69 -10.08
C PHE A 142 11.42 -15.51 -8.79
N THR A 143 12.00 -14.91 -7.75
CA THR A 143 12.09 -15.51 -6.42
C THR A 143 11.31 -14.65 -5.42
N ILE A 144 10.33 -15.25 -4.71
CA ILE A 144 9.71 -14.61 -3.56
C ILE A 144 10.62 -14.83 -2.35
N PRO A 145 11.13 -13.77 -1.70
CA PRO A 145 12.03 -13.94 -0.56
C PRO A 145 11.32 -14.55 0.65
N GLU A 146 12.06 -15.36 1.43
CA GLU A 146 11.52 -16.03 2.63
C GLU A 146 10.93 -15.05 3.65
N ALA A 147 11.49 -13.85 3.75
CA ALA A 147 10.93 -12.80 4.62
C ALA A 147 9.47 -12.45 4.28
N PHE A 148 9.06 -12.55 3.01
CA PHE A 148 7.67 -12.38 2.58
C PHE A 148 6.83 -13.65 2.71
N LEU A 149 7.42 -14.78 3.07
CA LEU A 149 6.69 -16.01 3.39
C LEU A 149 6.49 -16.13 4.89
N GLU A 150 7.45 -15.66 5.68
CA GLU A 150 7.46 -15.67 7.14
C GLU A 150 7.71 -14.23 7.66
N PRO A 151 6.79 -13.29 7.42
CA PRO A 151 7.00 -11.91 7.83
C PRO A 151 7.12 -11.82 9.35
N ALA A 152 8.30 -11.44 9.82
CA ALA A 152 8.64 -11.34 11.22
C ALA A 152 9.23 -9.95 11.55
N GLY A 153 9.09 -9.57 12.82
CA GLY A 153 9.83 -8.47 13.39
C GLY A 153 9.00 -7.41 14.10
N GLY A 154 9.73 -6.44 14.63
CA GLY A 154 9.26 -5.12 15.01
C GLY A 154 8.28 -4.98 16.17
N SER A 155 7.89 -3.73 16.39
CA SER A 155 6.84 -3.34 17.33
C SER A 155 5.54 -3.04 16.58
N PRO A 156 4.37 -3.17 17.22
CA PRO A 156 3.11 -2.73 16.64
C PRO A 156 3.16 -1.26 16.23
N VAL A 157 2.49 -0.92 15.13
CA VAL A 157 2.41 0.45 14.62
C VAL A 157 1.81 1.37 15.69
N LYS A 158 2.52 2.46 15.99
CA LYS A 158 2.07 3.52 16.90
C LYS A 158 2.34 4.89 16.30
N VAL A 159 1.39 5.36 15.48
CA VAL A 159 1.44 6.72 14.93
C VAL A 159 1.32 7.74 16.08
N PRO A 160 2.29 8.66 16.25
CA PRO A 160 2.20 9.72 17.26
C PRO A 160 0.92 10.54 17.09
N SER A 161 0.27 10.92 18.19
CA SER A 161 -1.02 11.66 18.19
C SER A 161 -0.97 12.93 17.31
N HIS A 162 0.13 13.69 17.39
CA HIS A 162 0.35 14.90 16.58
C HIS A 162 0.51 14.63 15.06
N LEU A 163 0.59 13.36 14.64
CA LEU A 163 0.63 12.92 13.25
C LEU A 163 -0.59 12.10 12.85
N GLN A 164 -1.52 11.83 13.76
CA GLN A 164 -2.66 10.96 13.46
C GLN A 164 -3.64 11.64 12.51
N PRO A 165 -3.92 11.05 11.32
CA PRO A 165 -4.84 11.65 10.35
C PRO A 165 -6.26 11.82 10.87
N ASN A 166 -6.66 11.03 11.87
CA ASN A 166 -7.97 11.16 12.48
C ASN A 166 -8.01 12.21 13.60
N GLU A 167 -6.89 12.65 14.15
CA GLU A 167 -6.87 13.59 15.29
C GLU A 167 -6.55 15.02 14.83
N ILE A 168 -5.74 15.16 13.78
CA ILE A 168 -5.18 16.43 13.35
C ILE A 168 -5.85 16.93 12.07
N ARG A 169 -6.51 18.09 12.14
CA ARG A 169 -7.36 18.61 11.05
C ARG A 169 -6.62 18.82 9.72
N HIS A 170 -5.41 19.36 9.75
CA HIS A 170 -4.67 19.63 8.51
C HIS A 170 -4.18 18.32 7.85
N ILE A 171 -3.77 17.32 8.64
CA ILE A 171 -3.42 15.98 8.14
C ILE A 171 -4.66 15.27 7.60
N TRP A 172 -5.79 15.37 8.33
CA TRP A 172 -7.06 14.85 7.86
C TRP A 172 -7.46 15.42 6.49
N SER A 173 -7.38 16.75 6.31
CA SER A 173 -7.72 17.41 5.05
C SER A 173 -6.83 16.90 3.93
N LEU A 174 -5.52 16.85 4.17
CA LEU A 174 -4.54 16.34 3.22
C LEU A 174 -4.86 14.90 2.78
N PHE A 175 -5.17 14.02 3.73
CA PHE A 175 -5.49 12.62 3.44
C PHE A 175 -6.84 12.51 2.71
N SER A 176 -7.85 13.24 3.15
CA SER A 176 -9.19 13.23 2.55
C SER A 176 -9.16 13.72 1.10
N GLU A 177 -8.45 14.82 0.84
CA GLU A 177 -8.32 15.43 -0.50
C GLU A 177 -7.54 14.53 -1.47
N LEU A 178 -6.64 13.69 -0.96
CA LEU A 178 -5.94 12.68 -1.74
C LEU A 178 -6.72 11.37 -1.89
N GLY A 179 -7.95 11.27 -1.36
CA GLY A 179 -8.77 10.07 -1.46
C GLY A 179 -8.35 8.92 -0.52
N LEU A 180 -7.41 9.17 0.40
CA LEU A 180 -7.02 8.19 1.41
C LEU A 180 -8.17 7.93 2.39
N LYS A 181 -8.27 6.70 2.87
CA LYS A 181 -9.29 6.33 3.85
C LYS A 181 -9.08 7.07 5.18
N VAL A 182 -9.98 8.00 5.47
CA VAL A 182 -10.08 8.70 6.76
C VAL A 182 -11.52 8.66 7.26
N HIS A 183 -11.73 9.06 8.52
CA HIS A 183 -13.09 9.24 9.05
C HIS A 183 -13.85 10.27 8.20
N ALA A 184 -15.14 10.04 7.91
CA ALA A 184 -15.94 10.88 7.02
C ALA A 184 -16.05 12.36 7.47
N ALA A 185 -16.15 12.58 8.79
CA ALA A 185 -16.14 13.91 9.38
C ALA A 185 -14.74 14.35 9.85
N PRO A 186 -14.36 15.64 9.65
CA PRO A 186 -13.09 16.18 10.12
C PRO A 186 -12.97 16.14 11.64
N PRO A 187 -11.74 16.11 12.20
CA PRO A 187 -11.51 16.11 13.65
C PRO A 187 -12.10 17.36 14.31
N GLY A 188 -12.54 17.22 15.57
CA GLY A 188 -13.11 18.31 16.37
C GLY A 188 -14.64 18.22 16.55
N PHE A 189 -15.29 19.37 16.81
CA PHE A 189 -16.71 19.45 17.14
C PHE A 189 -17.63 18.84 16.08
N ALA A 190 -17.31 19.00 14.80
CA ALA A 190 -18.09 18.43 13.70
C ALA A 190 -18.21 16.90 13.81
N ARG A 191 -17.13 16.19 14.19
CA ARG A 191 -17.17 14.74 14.40
C ARG A 191 -18.01 14.34 15.60
N LYS A 192 -17.87 15.07 16.72
CA LYS A 192 -18.69 14.82 17.92
C LYS A 192 -20.18 14.94 17.60
N ILE A 193 -20.57 15.98 16.85
CA ILE A 193 -21.96 16.18 16.41
C ILE A 193 -22.41 15.05 15.48
N ALA A 194 -21.58 14.65 14.50
CA ALA A 194 -21.91 13.56 13.58
C ALA A 194 -22.12 12.22 14.32
N GLN A 195 -21.28 11.90 15.31
CA GLN A 195 -21.42 10.71 16.14
C GLN A 195 -22.72 10.73 16.96
N VAL A 196 -23.05 11.87 17.56
CA VAL A 196 -24.31 12.05 18.31
C VAL A 196 -25.52 11.91 17.40
N ARG A 197 -25.50 12.51 16.20
CA ARG A 197 -26.59 12.36 15.22
C ARG A 197 -26.80 10.91 14.80
N TRP A 198 -25.72 10.21 14.44
CA TRP A 198 -25.79 8.79 14.09
C TRP A 198 -26.36 7.93 15.24
N PHE A 199 -25.95 8.21 16.48
CA PHE A 199 -26.46 7.49 17.65
C PHE A 199 -27.97 7.75 17.87
N LEU A 200 -28.42 9.00 17.74
CA LEU A 200 -29.83 9.37 17.84
C LEU A 200 -30.68 8.76 16.72
N GLU A 201 -30.16 8.72 15.48
CA GLU A 201 -30.82 8.08 14.35
C GLU A 201 -30.97 6.57 14.56
N ARG A 202 -29.93 5.90 15.07
CA ARG A 202 -29.96 4.47 15.38
C ARG A 202 -30.96 4.14 16.49
N LEU A 203 -31.05 4.97 17.54
CA LEU A 203 -32.05 4.81 18.59
C LEU A 203 -33.47 4.99 18.07
N ARG A 204 -33.71 5.98 17.19
CA ARG A 204 -35.02 6.20 16.56
C ARG A 204 -35.44 5.07 15.63
N GLN A 205 -34.50 4.42 14.95
CA GLN A 205 -34.78 3.25 14.11
C GLN A 205 -35.11 2.01 14.97
N GLY A 206 -34.38 1.78 16.07
CA GLY A 206 -34.68 0.69 17.00
C GLY A 206 -36.03 0.85 17.70
N ALA A 207 -36.43 2.08 18.03
CA ALA A 207 -37.74 2.37 18.63
C ALA A 207 -38.93 2.28 17.66
N ARG A 208 -38.69 2.21 16.33
CA ARG A 208 -39.75 2.04 15.31
C ARG A 208 -39.96 0.58 14.90
N GLN A 209 -39.10 -0.33 15.38
CA GLN A 209 -39.16 -1.77 15.11
C GLN A 209 -39.62 -2.59 16.33
N ALA A 210 -39.98 -1.92 17.43
CA ALA A 210 -40.60 -2.48 18.63
C ALA A 210 -42.05 -2.01 18.70
#